data_AF-A0A562I4H2-F1
#
_entry.id   AF-A0A562I4H2-F1
#
_cell.length_a   1.000
_cell.length_b   1.000
_cell.length_c   1.000
_cell.angle_alpha   90.00
_cell.angle_beta   90.00
_cell.angle_gamma   90.00
#
_symmetry.space_group_name_H-M   'P 1'
#
loop_
_entity.id
_entity.type
_entity.pdbx_description
1 polymer ?
#
loop_
_entity_poly.entity_id
_entity_poly.type
_entity_poly.pdbx_seq_one_letter_code
_entity_poly.pdbx_strand_id
1 'polypeptide(L)'
;MPRVAVPENGQLALNPALTPARVAACSTRSVHPHTLSLLNELIRSVGGEVSLVNPYLHLTKGEVCQHALTAGLPPAVLTGATVSCGHPPRDRSEFHCGHCYPCLVRRSGLLAAIGADDTPYAKDVWSLPDDLDAAADRRALHRWLSRRFGVRDLFTDMPLPDGLDLCPLLQVVERGRAELATLFARHGQPVPSSR
;
A
#
# COMPACT_ATOMS: atom_id res chain seq x y z
N MET A 1 -20.23 -11.31 17.77
CA MET A 1 -19.32 -10.21 18.19
C MET A 1 -19.33 -9.14 17.10
N PRO A 2 -19.70 -7.88 17.39
CA PRO A 2 -19.61 -6.77 16.45
C PRO A 2 -18.24 -6.66 15.76
N ARG A 3 -18.25 -6.26 14.48
CA ARG A 3 -17.05 -6.10 13.66
C ARG A 3 -16.79 -4.61 13.41
N VAL A 4 -15.59 -4.16 13.70
CA VAL A 4 -15.10 -2.82 13.39
C VAL A 4 -14.11 -2.93 12.24
N ALA A 5 -14.41 -2.24 11.13
CA ALA A 5 -13.58 -2.27 9.94
C ALA A 5 -12.40 -1.32 10.08
N VAL A 6 -11.21 -1.79 9.74
CA VAL A 6 -10.00 -0.98 9.57
C VAL A 6 -9.51 -1.16 8.12
N PRO A 7 -10.13 -0.46 7.15
CA PRO A 7 -9.96 -0.74 5.73
C PRO A 7 -8.62 -0.24 5.21
N GLU A 8 -7.75 -1.16 4.83
CA GLU A 8 -6.49 -0.87 4.14
C GLU A 8 -6.25 -1.92 3.05
N ASN A 9 -5.74 -1.49 1.91
CA ASN A 9 -5.43 -2.40 0.81
C ASN A 9 -4.35 -3.43 1.21
N GLY A 10 -4.39 -4.61 0.61
CA GLY A 10 -3.52 -5.73 0.98
C GLY A 10 -2.03 -5.41 0.95
N GLN A 11 -1.57 -4.61 -0.02
CA GLN A 11 -0.15 -4.28 -0.15
C GLN A 11 0.36 -3.38 0.99
N LEU A 12 -0.44 -2.39 1.42
CA LEU A 12 -0.10 -1.55 2.57
C LEU A 12 -0.41 -2.24 3.91
N ALA A 13 -1.36 -3.17 3.95
CA ALA A 13 -1.63 -3.97 5.14
C ALA A 13 -0.47 -4.93 5.44
N LEU A 14 0.05 -5.61 4.43
CA LEU A 14 1.22 -6.49 4.54
C LEU A 14 2.52 -5.69 4.70
N ASN A 15 2.62 -4.55 3.99
CA ASN A 15 3.77 -3.65 3.95
C ASN A 15 5.14 -4.37 3.88
N PRO A 16 5.42 -5.11 2.78
CA PRO A 16 6.68 -5.85 2.65
C PRO A 16 7.88 -4.89 2.65
N ALA A 17 8.98 -5.27 3.31
CA ALA A 17 10.19 -4.46 3.33
C ALA A 17 10.79 -4.31 1.93
N LEU A 18 10.70 -3.10 1.39
CA LEU A 18 11.29 -2.75 0.10
C LEU A 18 12.83 -2.77 0.13
N THR A 19 13.42 -2.59 1.32
CA THR A 19 14.87 -2.61 1.56
C THR A 19 15.16 -3.17 2.96
N PRO A 20 16.39 -3.66 3.22
CA PRO A 20 16.80 -4.06 4.56
C PRO A 20 16.73 -2.95 5.62
N ALA A 21 16.62 -1.68 5.25
CA ALA A 21 16.42 -0.59 6.21
C ALA A 21 14.96 -0.45 6.67
N ARG A 22 14.03 -1.28 6.16
CA ARG A 22 12.58 -1.21 6.41
C ARG A 22 12.00 -2.49 7.03
N VAL A 23 12.86 -3.39 7.50
CA VAL A 23 12.44 -4.62 8.18
C VAL A 23 11.82 -4.29 9.54
N ALA A 24 10.91 -5.16 10.00
CA ALA A 24 10.37 -5.14 11.36
C ALA A 24 9.90 -3.73 11.80
N ALA A 25 10.26 -3.29 13.01
CA ALA A 25 9.76 -2.04 13.59
C ALA A 25 10.07 -0.76 12.78
N CYS A 26 10.90 -0.83 11.74
CA CYS A 26 11.22 0.29 10.84
C CYS A 26 10.13 0.60 9.81
N SER A 27 8.96 -0.04 9.88
CA SER A 27 7.80 0.25 9.02
C SER A 27 6.48 0.05 9.75
N THR A 28 5.49 0.89 9.45
CA THR A 28 4.16 0.81 10.06
C THR A 28 3.41 -0.43 9.54
N ARG A 29 2.95 -1.28 10.46
CA ARG A 29 2.18 -2.51 10.16
C ARG A 29 0.88 -2.54 10.97
N SER A 30 0.19 -1.40 11.04
CA SER A 30 -0.94 -1.16 11.95
C SER A 30 -2.13 -2.09 11.72
N VAL A 31 -2.30 -2.57 10.48
CA VAL A 31 -3.41 -3.44 10.06
C VAL A 31 -2.92 -4.73 9.41
N HIS A 32 -1.66 -5.10 9.68
CA HIS A 32 -1.11 -6.39 9.30
C HIS A 32 -1.94 -7.51 9.95
N PRO A 33 -2.15 -8.67 9.29
CA PRO A 33 -2.94 -9.77 9.85
C PRO A 33 -2.51 -10.17 11.27
N HIS A 34 -1.20 -10.22 11.53
CA HIS A 34 -0.67 -10.51 12.88
C HIS A 34 -0.97 -9.41 13.89
N THR A 35 -0.83 -8.14 13.52
CA THR A 35 -1.18 -7.01 14.40
C THR A 35 -2.65 -7.05 14.78
N LEU A 36 -3.55 -7.29 13.82
CA LEU A 36 -4.98 -7.41 14.10
C LEU A 36 -5.30 -8.65 14.95
N SER A 37 -4.59 -9.77 14.77
CA SER A 37 -4.74 -10.96 15.62
C SER A 37 -4.42 -10.65 17.07
N LEU A 38 -3.24 -10.07 17.33
CA LEU A 38 -2.78 -9.70 18.67
C LEU A 38 -3.72 -8.67 19.32
N LEU A 39 -4.19 -7.70 18.55
CA LEU A 39 -5.12 -6.69 19.07
C LEU A 39 -6.49 -7.30 19.41
N ASN A 40 -6.99 -8.24 18.60
CA ASN A 40 -8.22 -8.98 18.90
C ASN A 40 -8.06 -9.92 20.11
N GLU A 41 -6.89 -10.51 20.32
CA GLU A 41 -6.56 -11.25 21.54
C GLU A 41 -6.57 -10.34 22.76
N LEU A 42 -5.92 -9.17 22.67
CA LEU A 42 -5.90 -8.17 23.73
C LEU A 42 -7.31 -7.71 24.08
N ILE A 43 -8.12 -7.33 23.10
CA ILE A 43 -9.52 -6.89 23.31
C ILE A 43 -10.30 -7.95 24.08
N ARG A 44 -10.21 -9.23 23.67
CA ARG A 44 -10.89 -10.33 24.38
C ARG A 44 -10.36 -10.51 25.80
N SER A 45 -9.05 -10.39 26.00
CA SER A 45 -8.43 -10.59 27.32
C SER A 45 -8.86 -9.56 28.36
N VAL A 46 -9.25 -8.35 27.92
CA VAL A 46 -9.75 -7.27 28.80
C VAL A 46 -11.28 -7.25 28.88
N GLY A 47 -11.97 -8.29 28.40
CA GLY A 47 -13.43 -8.39 28.43
C GLY A 47 -14.15 -7.59 27.34
N GLY A 48 -13.44 -7.14 26.31
CA GLY A 48 -14.03 -6.45 25.16
C GLY A 48 -14.75 -7.40 24.22
N GLU A 49 -15.87 -6.94 23.66
CA GLU A 49 -16.76 -7.72 22.79
C GLU A 49 -16.75 -7.21 21.34
N VAL A 50 -15.63 -6.68 20.86
CA VAL A 50 -15.49 -6.19 19.48
C VAL A 50 -14.37 -6.93 18.76
N SER A 51 -14.52 -7.09 17.44
CA SER A 51 -13.48 -7.66 16.58
C SER A 51 -13.07 -6.67 15.49
N LEU A 52 -11.77 -6.47 15.34
CA LEU A 52 -11.18 -5.66 14.27
C LEU A 52 -10.95 -6.54 13.05
N VAL A 53 -11.36 -6.03 11.89
CA VAL A 53 -11.18 -6.71 10.61
C VAL A 53 -10.71 -5.73 9.53
N ASN A 54 -9.82 -6.18 8.67
CA ASN A 54 -9.51 -5.45 7.45
C ASN A 54 -10.27 -6.06 6.26
N PRO A 55 -11.37 -5.43 5.79
CA PRO A 55 -12.16 -5.98 4.69
C PRO A 55 -11.44 -5.96 3.34
N TYR A 56 -10.34 -5.19 3.21
CA TYR A 56 -9.62 -4.98 1.95
C TYR A 56 -8.26 -5.68 1.89
N LEU A 57 -8.01 -6.63 2.82
CA LEU A 57 -6.75 -7.38 2.89
C LEU A 57 -6.39 -8.08 1.57
N HIS A 58 -7.37 -8.49 0.77
CA HIS A 58 -7.16 -9.19 -0.49
C HIS A 58 -7.34 -8.32 -1.73
N LEU A 59 -7.50 -7.00 -1.53
CA LEU A 59 -7.70 -6.03 -2.60
C LEU A 59 -6.46 -5.15 -2.78
N THR A 60 -6.06 -4.92 -4.02
CA THR A 60 -5.05 -3.92 -4.37
C THR A 60 -5.59 -2.50 -4.16
N LYS A 61 -4.73 -1.48 -4.27
CA LYS A 61 -5.19 -0.09 -4.20
C LYS A 61 -6.12 0.24 -5.38
N GLY A 62 -5.82 -0.26 -6.57
CA GLY A 62 -6.69 -0.14 -7.74
C GLY A 62 -8.05 -0.80 -7.54
N GLU A 63 -8.09 -2.03 -7.01
CA GLU A 63 -9.33 -2.76 -6.71
C GLU A 63 -10.18 -2.03 -5.65
N VAL A 64 -9.54 -1.46 -4.60
CA VAL A 64 -10.23 -0.62 -3.62
C VAL A 64 -10.82 0.65 -4.25
N CYS A 65 -10.07 1.32 -5.14
CA CYS A 65 -10.57 2.48 -5.88
C CYS A 65 -11.74 2.08 -6.80
N GLN A 66 -11.65 0.96 -7.50
CA GLN A 66 -12.72 0.45 -8.36
C GLN A 66 -13.98 0.12 -7.56
N HIS A 67 -13.84 -0.48 -6.38
CA HIS A 67 -14.97 -0.71 -5.47
C HIS A 67 -15.68 0.59 -5.08
N ALA A 68 -14.92 1.66 -4.79
CA ALA A 68 -15.51 2.96 -4.47
C ALA A 68 -16.29 3.54 -5.66
N LEU A 69 -15.75 3.42 -6.88
CA LEU A 69 -16.45 3.86 -8.10
C LEU A 69 -17.75 3.07 -8.31
N THR A 70 -17.71 1.75 -8.17
CA THR A 70 -18.89 0.88 -8.28
C THR A 70 -19.94 1.19 -7.22
N ALA A 71 -19.52 1.64 -6.03
CA ALA A 71 -20.42 2.11 -4.97
C ALA A 71 -21.01 3.51 -5.24
N GLY A 72 -20.68 4.15 -6.37
CA GLY A 72 -21.21 5.45 -6.78
C GLY A 72 -20.35 6.65 -6.41
N LEU A 73 -19.12 6.43 -5.92
CA LEU A 73 -18.21 7.54 -5.61
C LEU A 73 -17.63 8.13 -6.92
N PRO A 74 -17.74 9.45 -7.16
CA PRO A 74 -17.18 10.05 -8.38
C PRO A 74 -15.64 9.97 -8.41
N PRO A 75 -15.01 9.79 -9.58
CA PRO A 75 -13.55 9.83 -9.73
C PRO A 75 -12.88 11.06 -9.10
N ALA A 76 -13.49 12.23 -9.26
CA ALA A 76 -13.00 13.49 -8.71
C ALA A 76 -12.94 13.50 -7.16
N VAL A 77 -13.76 12.70 -6.48
CA VAL A 77 -13.68 12.55 -5.03
C VAL A 77 -12.44 11.74 -4.65
N LEU A 78 -12.13 10.67 -5.41
CA LEU A 78 -10.94 9.87 -5.17
C LEU A 78 -9.68 10.74 -5.25
N THR A 79 -9.58 11.61 -6.25
CA THR A 79 -8.38 12.42 -6.48
C THR A 79 -8.34 13.71 -5.67
N GLY A 80 -9.49 14.36 -5.46
CA GLY A 80 -9.58 15.67 -4.80
C GLY A 80 -9.87 15.65 -3.29
N ALA A 81 -10.48 14.60 -2.75
CA ALA A 81 -10.99 14.60 -1.37
C ALA A 81 -10.42 13.50 -0.45
N THR A 82 -9.63 12.56 -0.98
CA THR A 82 -9.04 11.47 -0.17
C THR A 82 -7.55 11.67 0.06
N VAL A 83 -7.07 11.30 1.25
CA VAL A 83 -5.65 11.41 1.62
C VAL A 83 -5.06 10.02 1.83
N SER A 84 -3.86 9.79 1.30
CA SER A 84 -3.10 8.54 1.54
C SER A 84 -1.67 8.80 1.98
N CYS A 85 -1.24 10.07 2.03
CA CYS A 85 0.14 10.43 2.31
C CYS A 85 0.54 10.01 3.74
N GLY A 86 1.69 9.35 3.88
CA GLY A 86 2.28 9.06 5.20
C GLY A 86 3.01 10.26 5.83
N HIS A 87 3.26 11.30 5.04
CA HIS A 87 3.97 12.53 5.47
C HIS A 87 3.25 13.75 4.88
N PRO A 88 2.00 14.03 5.28
CA PRO A 88 1.27 15.18 4.76
C PRO A 88 2.06 16.47 5.02
N PRO A 89 2.34 17.30 4.00
CA PRO A 89 2.97 18.60 4.18
C PRO A 89 2.15 19.43 5.17
N ARG A 90 2.80 20.02 6.18
CA ARG A 90 2.11 20.85 7.19
C ARG A 90 1.98 22.32 6.77
N ASP A 91 2.74 22.71 5.75
CA ASP A 91 3.00 24.09 5.33
C ASP A 91 2.56 24.35 3.88
N ARG A 92 1.89 23.39 3.24
CA ARG A 92 1.43 23.51 1.85
C ARG A 92 -0.03 23.17 1.70
N SER A 93 -0.63 23.67 0.62
CA SER A 93 -1.98 23.35 0.20
C SER A 93 -2.14 21.89 -0.24
N GLU A 94 -1.07 21.24 -0.71
CA GLU A 94 -1.14 19.85 -1.15
C GLU A 94 -1.02 18.89 0.04
N PHE A 95 -2.04 18.06 0.26
CA PHE A 95 -2.04 17.04 1.30
C PHE A 95 -1.14 15.84 1.00
N HIS A 96 -0.63 15.73 -0.24
CA HIS A 96 0.19 14.61 -0.69
C HIS A 96 1.59 15.07 -1.08
N CYS A 97 2.62 14.51 -0.41
CA CYS A 97 4.02 14.85 -0.69
C CYS A 97 4.49 14.40 -2.09
N GLY A 98 3.81 13.43 -2.70
CA GLY A 98 4.08 12.96 -4.07
C GLY A 98 5.17 11.91 -4.21
N HIS A 99 5.96 11.66 -3.16
CA HIS A 99 7.15 10.82 -3.24
C HIS A 99 7.21 9.67 -2.24
N CYS A 100 6.44 9.71 -1.14
CA CYS A 100 6.45 8.63 -0.16
C CYS A 100 5.80 7.35 -0.69
N TYR A 101 6.13 6.20 -0.10
CA TYR A 101 5.58 4.91 -0.51
C TYR A 101 4.04 4.88 -0.64
N PRO A 102 3.24 5.34 0.35
CA PRO A 102 1.79 5.44 0.18
C PRO A 102 1.32 6.32 -0.98
N CYS A 103 2.03 7.42 -1.29
CA CYS A 103 1.72 8.23 -2.47
C CYS A 103 1.99 7.47 -3.77
N LEU A 104 3.04 6.66 -3.85
CA LEU A 104 3.35 5.86 -5.03
C LEU A 104 2.33 4.73 -5.25
N VAL A 105 1.92 4.05 -4.17
CA VAL A 105 0.82 3.05 -4.22
C VAL A 105 -0.51 3.69 -4.58
N ARG A 106 -0.79 4.91 -4.08
CA ARG A 106 -1.96 5.69 -4.49
C ARG A 106 -1.94 5.97 -5.99
N ARG A 107 -0.83 6.50 -6.53
CA ARG A 107 -0.67 6.79 -7.96
C ARG A 107 -0.92 5.56 -8.82
N SER A 108 -0.38 4.39 -8.42
CA SER A 108 -0.57 3.15 -9.18
C SER A 108 -2.02 2.66 -9.13
N GLY A 109 -2.68 2.76 -7.97
CA GLY A 109 -4.08 2.36 -7.84
C GLY A 109 -5.05 3.28 -8.59
N LEU A 110 -4.84 4.60 -8.56
CA LEU A 110 -5.63 5.55 -9.34
C LEU A 110 -5.41 5.33 -10.85
N LEU A 111 -4.16 5.12 -11.26
CA LEU A 111 -3.84 4.74 -12.63
C LEU A 111 -4.60 3.48 -13.08
N ALA A 112 -4.64 2.44 -12.24
CA ALA A 112 -5.33 1.20 -12.54
C ALA A 112 -6.86 1.36 -12.61
N ALA A 113 -7.45 2.15 -11.70
CA ALA A 113 -8.91 2.26 -11.57
C ALA A 113 -9.55 3.27 -12.54
N ILE A 114 -8.90 4.42 -12.79
CA ILE A 114 -9.47 5.52 -13.59
C ILE A 114 -8.59 5.91 -14.79
N GLY A 115 -7.42 5.28 -14.97
CA GLY A 115 -6.53 5.55 -16.10
C GLY A 115 -5.69 6.83 -15.98
N ALA A 116 -5.85 7.60 -14.90
CA ALA A 116 -5.13 8.85 -14.66
C ALA A 116 -5.02 9.16 -13.15
N ASP A 117 -4.21 10.16 -12.80
CA ASP A 117 -4.13 10.71 -11.45
C ASP A 117 -3.88 12.22 -11.54
N ASP A 118 -4.93 13.01 -11.29
CA ASP A 118 -4.90 14.47 -11.25
C ASP A 118 -4.75 15.02 -9.82
N THR A 119 -4.44 14.16 -8.83
CA THR A 119 -4.16 14.59 -7.45
C THR A 119 -3.02 15.62 -7.46
N PRO A 120 -3.19 16.80 -6.83
CA PRO A 120 -2.11 17.76 -6.70
C PRO A 120 -1.07 17.25 -5.70
N TYR A 121 0.12 16.90 -6.20
CA TYR A 121 1.23 16.43 -5.38
C TYR A 121 2.28 17.52 -5.20
N ALA A 122 2.78 17.70 -3.98
CA ALA A 122 3.78 18.73 -3.65
C ALA A 122 5.12 18.55 -4.38
N LYS A 123 5.46 17.30 -4.76
CA LYS A 123 6.66 16.97 -5.55
C LYS A 123 6.28 16.02 -6.67
N ASP A 124 6.82 16.27 -7.85
CA ASP A 124 6.86 15.30 -8.92
C ASP A 124 8.06 14.38 -8.71
N VAL A 125 7.85 13.22 -8.11
CA VAL A 125 8.90 12.25 -7.81
C VAL A 125 9.60 11.72 -9.06
N TRP A 126 9.00 11.82 -10.25
CA TRP A 126 9.57 11.27 -11.49
C TRP A 126 10.62 12.19 -12.11
N SER A 127 10.54 13.50 -11.90
CA SER A 127 11.55 14.47 -12.33
C SER A 127 12.70 14.65 -11.34
N LEU A 128 12.61 14.07 -10.13
CA LEU A 128 13.66 14.19 -9.12
C LEU A 128 14.92 13.37 -9.48
N PRO A 129 16.13 13.93 -9.28
CA PRO A 129 17.37 13.18 -9.31
C PRO A 129 17.45 12.04 -8.28
N ASP A 130 18.26 11.03 -8.57
CA ASP A 130 18.42 9.83 -7.74
C ASP A 130 19.30 10.02 -6.50
N ASP A 131 20.00 11.13 -6.35
CA ASP A 131 20.77 11.47 -5.15
C ASP A 131 19.90 12.10 -4.04
N LEU A 132 18.70 12.58 -4.38
CA LEU A 132 17.78 13.16 -3.40
C LEU A 132 17.10 12.10 -2.53
N ASP A 133 16.93 12.42 -1.25
CA ASP A 133 16.18 11.62 -0.28
C ASP A 133 14.73 11.42 -0.69
N ALA A 134 14.12 12.45 -1.30
CA ALA A 134 12.75 12.37 -1.78
C ALA A 134 12.56 11.28 -2.86
N ALA A 135 13.62 10.89 -3.60
CA ALA A 135 13.56 9.80 -4.56
C ALA A 135 13.86 8.41 -3.95
N ALA A 136 14.17 8.32 -2.64
CA ALA A 136 14.57 7.05 -2.00
C ALA A 136 13.49 5.96 -2.12
N ASP A 137 12.22 6.32 -1.96
CA ASP A 137 11.08 5.41 -2.10
C ASP A 137 10.91 4.90 -3.53
N ARG A 138 11.05 5.79 -4.53
CA ARG A 138 11.05 5.43 -5.95
C ARG A 138 12.16 4.41 -6.26
N ARG A 139 13.39 4.69 -5.82
CA ARG A 139 14.54 3.78 -6.01
C ARG A 139 14.36 2.44 -5.29
N ALA A 140 13.82 2.47 -4.06
CA ALA A 140 13.54 1.26 -3.29
C ALA A 140 12.50 0.39 -4.00
N LEU A 141 11.40 0.99 -4.47
CA LEU A 141 10.36 0.27 -5.21
C LEU A 141 10.87 -0.31 -6.52
N HIS A 142 11.59 0.46 -7.34
CA HIS A 142 12.11 -0.03 -8.62
C HIS A 142 12.98 -1.29 -8.42
N ARG A 143 13.88 -1.26 -7.43
CA ARG A 143 14.71 -2.41 -7.06
C ARG A 143 13.89 -3.58 -6.52
N TRP A 144 12.89 -3.31 -5.68
CA TRP A 144 12.01 -4.35 -5.12
C TRP A 144 11.14 -5.02 -6.19
N LEU A 145 10.63 -4.24 -7.16
CA LEU A 145 9.86 -4.74 -8.29
C LEU A 145 10.71 -5.58 -9.25
N SER A 146 12.01 -5.30 -9.33
CA SER A 146 12.96 -6.07 -10.16
C SER A 146 13.32 -7.45 -9.59
N ARG A 147 12.94 -7.73 -8.34
CA ARG A 147 13.19 -9.01 -7.66
C ARG A 147 11.94 -9.87 -7.64
N ARG A 148 12.10 -11.19 -7.68
CA ARG A 148 10.98 -12.11 -7.45
C ARG A 148 10.43 -11.92 -6.02
N PHE A 149 9.11 -11.94 -5.89
CA PHE A 149 8.41 -11.97 -4.61
C PHE A 149 7.68 -13.31 -4.52
N GLY A 150 7.81 -14.02 -3.40
CA GLY A 150 7.22 -15.33 -3.19
C GLY A 150 6.66 -15.50 -1.78
N VAL A 151 6.16 -16.71 -1.51
CA VAL A 151 5.48 -17.03 -0.24
C VAL A 151 6.35 -16.74 0.98
N ARG A 152 7.67 -16.98 0.90
CA ARG A 152 8.61 -16.71 2.00
C ARG A 152 8.67 -15.22 2.36
N ASP A 153 8.58 -14.35 1.37
CA ASP A 153 8.68 -12.90 1.57
C ASP A 153 7.48 -12.35 2.35
N LEU A 154 6.33 -13.05 2.35
CA LEU A 154 5.13 -12.64 3.10
C LEU A 154 5.35 -12.64 4.62
N PHE A 155 6.20 -13.52 5.14
CA PHE A 155 6.39 -13.72 6.57
C PHE A 155 7.84 -13.52 7.04
N THR A 156 8.73 -13.06 6.14
CA THR A 156 10.13 -12.80 6.49
C THR A 156 10.27 -11.67 7.50
N ASP A 157 9.44 -10.62 7.37
CA ASP A 157 9.54 -9.44 8.23
C ASP A 157 8.70 -9.54 9.51
N MET A 158 7.53 -10.18 9.41
CA MET A 158 6.55 -10.29 10.49
C MET A 158 5.80 -11.61 10.31
N PRO A 159 5.59 -12.40 11.38
CA PRO A 159 4.84 -13.65 11.26
C PRO A 159 3.41 -13.38 10.81
N LEU A 160 2.75 -14.39 10.24
CA LEU A 160 1.32 -14.37 9.94
C LEU A 160 0.58 -15.24 10.97
N PRO A 161 -0.70 -14.94 11.26
CA PRO A 161 -1.54 -15.80 12.10
C PRO A 161 -1.65 -17.23 11.54
N ASP A 162 -1.76 -18.20 12.44
CA ASP A 162 -1.95 -19.60 12.06
C ASP A 162 -3.25 -19.80 11.26
N GLY A 163 -3.21 -20.71 10.28
CA GLY A 163 -4.37 -21.06 9.46
C GLY A 163 -4.78 -20.01 8.42
N LEU A 164 -4.04 -18.91 8.29
CA LEU A 164 -4.29 -17.91 7.25
C LEU A 164 -3.91 -18.45 5.86
N ASP A 165 -4.82 -18.33 4.90
CA ASP A 165 -4.54 -18.70 3.51
C ASP A 165 -3.54 -17.72 2.89
N LEU A 166 -2.36 -18.23 2.52
CA LEU A 166 -1.27 -17.44 1.97
C LEU A 166 -1.45 -17.14 0.49
N CYS A 167 -2.24 -17.94 -0.24
CA CYS A 167 -2.38 -17.79 -1.69
C CYS A 167 -3.03 -16.44 -2.07
N PRO A 168 -4.16 -16.03 -1.47
CA PRO A 168 -4.74 -14.70 -1.72
C PRO A 168 -3.83 -13.54 -1.32
N LEU A 169 -2.99 -13.72 -0.30
CA LEU A 169 -2.03 -12.70 0.15
C LEU A 169 -0.88 -12.53 -0.85
N LEU A 170 -0.36 -13.63 -1.38
CA LEU A 170 0.64 -13.57 -2.45
C LEU A 170 0.05 -12.89 -3.69
N GLN A 171 -1.14 -13.32 -4.10
CA GLN A 171 -1.81 -12.80 -5.29
C GLN A 171 -2.08 -11.30 -5.19
N VAL A 172 -2.54 -10.77 -4.05
CA VAL A 172 -2.78 -9.32 -3.92
C VAL A 172 -1.48 -8.52 -4.01
N VAL A 173 -0.36 -9.04 -3.47
CA VAL A 173 0.94 -8.40 -3.62
C VAL A 173 1.42 -8.45 -5.08
N GLU A 174 1.26 -9.58 -5.76
CA GLU A 174 1.61 -9.72 -7.19
C GLU A 174 0.80 -8.75 -8.08
N ARG A 175 -0.51 -8.64 -7.87
CA ARG A 175 -1.35 -7.69 -8.60
C ARG A 175 -0.97 -6.24 -8.27
N GLY A 176 -0.73 -5.91 -7.00
CA GLY A 176 -0.25 -4.58 -6.61
C GLY A 176 1.12 -4.21 -7.20
N ARG A 177 2.02 -5.20 -7.31
CA ARG A 177 3.30 -5.06 -8.03
C ARG A 177 3.09 -4.76 -9.51
N ALA A 178 2.10 -5.39 -10.15
CA ALA A 178 1.78 -5.11 -11.55
C ALA A 178 1.22 -3.69 -11.75
N GLU A 179 0.39 -3.18 -10.82
CA GLU A 179 -0.07 -1.79 -10.84
C GLU A 179 1.12 -0.81 -10.75
N LEU A 180 2.04 -1.06 -9.82
CA LEU A 180 3.25 -0.26 -9.67
C LEU A 180 4.16 -0.35 -10.91
N ALA A 181 4.39 -1.54 -11.46
CA ALA A 181 5.21 -1.71 -12.66
C ALA A 181 4.63 -0.94 -13.85
N THR A 182 3.30 -0.92 -13.99
CA THR A 182 2.60 -0.11 -15.00
C THR A 182 2.83 1.38 -14.79
N LEU A 183 2.76 1.86 -13.54
CA LEU A 183 3.07 3.25 -13.20
C LEU A 183 4.51 3.61 -13.59
N PHE A 184 5.48 2.78 -13.22
CA PHE A 184 6.90 2.97 -13.57
C PHE A 184 7.12 3.01 -15.09
N ALA A 185 6.48 2.10 -15.84
CA ALA A 185 6.54 2.10 -17.31
C ALA A 185 5.95 3.37 -17.93
N ARG A 186 4.82 3.87 -17.39
CA ARG A 186 4.18 5.13 -17.84
C ARG A 186 5.11 6.35 -17.69
N HIS A 187 6.02 6.31 -16.73
CA HIS A 187 7.01 7.37 -16.48
C HIS A 187 8.39 7.08 -17.11
N GLY A 188 8.48 6.16 -18.08
CA GLY A 188 9.71 5.87 -18.82
C GLY A 188 10.78 5.13 -18.00
N GLN A 189 10.40 4.52 -16.88
CA GLN A 189 11.30 3.77 -15.99
C GLN A 189 10.82 2.32 -15.83
N PRO A 190 10.69 1.54 -16.92
CA PRO A 190 10.13 0.19 -16.85
C PRO A 190 10.92 -0.69 -15.88
N VAL A 191 10.20 -1.56 -15.18
CA VAL A 191 10.81 -2.56 -14.30
C VAL A 191 11.16 -3.79 -15.15
N PRO A 192 12.40 -4.32 -15.06
CA PRO A 192 12.76 -5.57 -15.71
C PRO A 192 11.86 -6.72 -15.24
N SER A 193 11.41 -7.56 -16.17
CA SER A 193 10.72 -8.80 -15.82
C SER A 193 11.67 -9.69 -15.01
N SER A 194 11.28 -10.07 -13.80
CA SER A 194 12.02 -11.04 -13.01
C SER A 194 11.92 -12.40 -13.70
N ARG A 195 13.04 -12.89 -14.26
CA ARG A 195 13.17 -14.28 -14.72
C ARG A 195 13.10 -15.25 -13.53
#